data_AF-D1AGJ8-F1
#
_entry.id   AF-D1AGJ8-F1
#
_cell.length_a   1.000
_cell.length_b   1.000
_cell.length_c   1.000
_cell.angle_alpha   90.00
_cell.angle_beta   90.00
_cell.angle_gamma   90.00
#
_symmetry.space_group_name_H-M   'P 1'
#
loop_
_entity.id
_entity.type
_entity.pdbx_description
1 polymer ?
#
loop_
_entity_poly.entity_id
_entity_poly.type
_entity_poly.pdbx_seq_one_letter_code
_entity_poly.pdbx_strand_id
1 'polypeptide(L)'
;MKKLPPVEKIYEAYSALSDNRVIMEENSAKVFSSDKSKEYTVTWNENIYSSNDNASYWQGYAGYPMIAVFMLQKKLSFDNSVAEFFKNINWKELNTKYKGKYSKAVDEIMEKLKNSGIDTDKIYKETENIFEELKNLDIQCKRSSLRPPKSK
;
A
#
# COMPACT_ATOMS: atom_id res chain seq x y z
N MET A 1 -6.73 7.08 13.08
CA MET A 1 -6.38 8.03 11.98
C MET A 1 -7.51 9.04 11.69
N LYS A 2 -7.20 10.22 11.12
CA LYS A 2 -8.21 11.25 10.78
C LYS A 2 -8.93 11.02 9.43
N LYS A 3 -8.28 10.35 8.48
CA LYS A 3 -8.82 10.05 7.15
C LYS A 3 -8.34 8.66 6.73
N LEU A 4 -9.27 7.84 6.25
CA LEU A 4 -8.95 6.50 5.75
C LEU A 4 -8.48 6.59 4.28
N PRO A 5 -7.51 5.75 3.88
CA PRO A 5 -7.16 5.60 2.48
C PRO A 5 -8.25 4.86 1.71
N PRO A 6 -8.25 4.96 0.37
CA PRO A 6 -8.97 4.01 -0.47
C PRO A 6 -8.51 2.57 -0.18
N VAL A 7 -9.43 1.61 -0.20
CA VAL A 7 -9.16 0.19 0.06
C VAL A 7 -8.09 -0.36 -0.89
N GLU A 8 -7.98 0.20 -2.10
CA GLU A 8 -7.03 -0.24 -3.12
C GLU A 8 -5.57 -0.08 -2.70
N LYS A 9 -5.28 0.77 -1.71
CA LYS A 9 -3.94 0.92 -1.14
C LYS A 9 -3.44 -0.33 -0.43
N ILE A 10 -4.34 -1.22 0.00
CA ILE A 10 -3.98 -2.52 0.58
C ILE A 10 -3.39 -3.42 -0.51
N TYR A 11 -3.98 -3.49 -1.70
CA TYR A 11 -3.43 -4.27 -2.82
C TYR A 11 -2.08 -3.72 -3.30
N GLU A 12 -1.92 -2.39 -3.36
CA GLU A 12 -0.62 -1.78 -3.67
C GLU A 12 0.46 -2.14 -2.64
N ALA A 13 0.07 -2.24 -1.36
CA ALA A 13 0.95 -2.65 -0.27
C ALA A 13 1.32 -4.14 -0.38
N TYR A 14 0.38 -5.01 -0.75
CA TYR A 14 0.64 -6.42 -1.01
C TYR A 14 1.71 -6.62 -2.06
N SER A 15 1.58 -5.94 -3.20
CA SER A 15 2.65 -5.96 -4.21
C SER A 15 3.99 -5.47 -3.66
N ALA A 16 4.00 -4.49 -2.74
CA ALA A 16 5.25 -3.99 -2.19
C ALA A 16 5.94 -5.01 -1.30
N LEU A 17 5.17 -5.80 -0.56
CA LEU A 17 5.67 -6.88 0.26
C LEU A 17 6.13 -8.06 -0.59
N SER A 18 5.30 -8.55 -1.53
CA SER A 18 5.63 -9.68 -2.40
C SER A 18 6.84 -9.42 -3.31
N ASP A 19 7.05 -8.17 -3.70
CA ASP A 19 8.18 -7.75 -4.53
C ASP A 19 9.43 -7.40 -3.71
N ASN A 20 9.41 -7.56 -2.38
CA ASN A 20 10.46 -7.14 -1.46
C ASN A 20 10.90 -5.68 -1.66
N ARG A 21 9.93 -4.78 -1.90
CA ARG A 21 10.15 -3.35 -2.15
C ARG A 21 10.21 -2.51 -0.87
N VAL A 22 10.20 -3.12 0.31
CA VAL A 22 10.27 -2.43 1.60
C VAL A 22 11.57 -2.79 2.31
N ILE A 23 12.36 -1.78 2.62
CA ILE A 23 13.58 -1.90 3.42
C ILE A 23 13.31 -1.24 4.76
N MET A 24 13.23 -2.04 5.81
CA MET A 24 13.00 -1.58 7.19
C MET A 24 14.32 -1.11 7.81
N GLU A 25 14.26 0.01 8.52
CA GLU A 25 15.29 0.54 9.41
C GLU A 25 14.68 0.71 10.82
N GLU A 26 15.41 1.30 11.76
CA GLU A 26 14.99 1.41 13.17
C GLU A 26 13.68 2.22 13.33
N ASN A 27 13.65 3.45 12.80
CA ASN A 27 12.51 4.38 12.90
C ASN A 27 12.05 4.90 11.53
N SER A 28 12.44 4.19 10.48
CA SER A 28 12.17 4.53 9.09
C SER A 28 12.10 3.31 8.20
N ALA A 29 11.50 3.47 7.03
CA ALA A 29 11.56 2.47 5.98
C ALA A 29 11.65 3.16 4.62
N LYS A 30 12.35 2.50 3.69
CA LYS A 30 12.37 2.87 2.28
C LYS A 30 11.42 1.97 1.52
N VAL A 31 10.55 2.56 0.72
CA VAL A 31 9.56 1.83 -0.07
C VAL A 31 9.64 2.24 -1.53
N PHE A 32 9.93 1.30 -2.42
CA PHE A 32 10.02 1.57 -3.85
C PHE A 32 8.65 1.56 -4.52
N SER A 33 8.47 2.36 -5.58
CA SER A 33 7.28 2.28 -6.46
C SER A 33 7.23 0.95 -7.21
N SER A 34 6.06 0.61 -7.77
CA SER A 34 5.87 -0.64 -8.53
C SER A 34 6.85 -0.79 -9.70
N ASP A 35 7.21 0.32 -10.33
CA ASP A 35 8.20 0.39 -11.42
C ASP A 35 9.61 0.75 -10.92
N LYS A 36 9.81 0.84 -9.61
CA LYS A 36 11.06 1.22 -8.94
C LYS A 36 11.63 2.59 -9.35
N SER A 37 10.87 3.43 -10.06
CA SER A 37 11.31 4.78 -10.49
C SER A 37 11.34 5.79 -9.33
N LYS A 38 10.70 5.47 -8.20
CA LYS A 38 10.64 6.32 -7.00
C LYS A 38 10.96 5.51 -5.76
N GLU A 39 11.59 6.18 -4.81
CA GLU A 39 11.86 5.70 -3.46
C GLU A 39 11.14 6.64 -2.49
N TYR A 40 10.18 6.09 -1.73
CA TYR A 40 9.48 6.80 -0.68
C TYR A 40 10.13 6.50 0.66
N THR A 41 10.12 7.49 1.55
CA THR A 41 10.55 7.35 2.93
C THR A 41 9.32 7.37 3.81
N VAL A 42 9.16 6.32 4.62
CA VAL A 42 8.23 6.28 5.74
C VAL A 42 9.05 6.51 7.00
N THR A 43 8.59 7.36 7.90
CA THR A 43 9.20 7.59 9.21
C THR A 43 8.16 7.49 10.30
N TRP A 44 8.59 7.07 11.48
CA TRP A 44 7.71 7.02 12.64
C TRP A 44 8.44 7.39 13.93
N ASN A 45 7.66 7.92 14.87
CA ASN A 45 8.04 8.05 16.27
C ASN A 45 6.81 7.70 17.10
N GLU A 46 6.90 6.68 17.95
CA GLU A 46 5.78 6.11 18.69
C GLU A 46 4.59 5.73 17.76
N ASN A 47 3.45 6.41 17.89
CA ASN A 47 2.25 6.21 17.07
C ASN A 47 2.10 7.26 15.95
N ILE A 48 3.09 8.12 15.74
CA ILE A 48 3.06 9.17 14.73
C ILE A 48 3.85 8.71 13.51
N TYR A 49 3.17 8.63 12.36
CA TYR A 49 3.76 8.19 11.10
C TYR A 49 3.67 9.26 10.03
N SER A 50 4.65 9.27 9.14
CA SER A 50 4.61 10.10 7.93
C SER A 50 5.20 9.37 6.73
N SER A 51 4.75 9.72 5.54
CA SER A 51 5.41 9.31 4.30
C SER A 51 5.44 10.46 3.29
N ASN A 52 6.48 10.48 2.47
CA ASN A 52 6.63 11.42 1.38
C ASN A 52 5.95 10.96 0.08
N ASP A 53 5.20 9.87 0.07
CA ASP A 53 4.40 9.51 -1.10
C ASP A 53 3.29 10.54 -1.36
N ASN A 54 2.85 10.66 -2.61
CA ASN A 54 1.85 11.67 -2.99
C ASN A 54 0.54 11.54 -2.21
N ALA A 55 0.10 10.31 -1.92
CA ALA A 55 -1.16 10.09 -1.23
C ALA A 55 -1.04 10.56 0.22
N SER A 56 -0.03 10.11 0.96
CA SER A 56 0.17 10.54 2.35
C SER A 56 0.48 12.03 2.47
N TYR A 57 1.32 12.57 1.60
CA TYR A 57 1.78 13.95 1.66
C TYR A 57 0.66 14.97 1.35
N TRP A 58 -0.17 14.70 0.34
CA TRP A 58 -1.23 15.62 -0.09
C TRP A 58 -2.61 15.31 0.48
N GLN A 59 -2.94 14.04 0.68
CA GLN A 59 -4.29 13.63 1.13
C GLN A 59 -4.40 13.43 2.64
N GLY A 60 -3.28 13.25 3.35
CA GLY A 60 -3.24 13.13 4.80
C GLY A 60 -3.75 11.80 5.37
N TYR A 61 -3.89 10.76 4.53
CA TYR A 61 -4.17 9.38 4.95
C TYR A 61 -2.92 8.50 4.79
N ALA A 62 -2.94 7.27 5.31
CA ALA A 62 -1.85 6.31 5.10
C ALA A 62 -1.84 5.77 3.66
N GLY A 63 -0.85 6.15 2.85
CA GLY A 63 -0.63 5.56 1.52
C GLY A 63 -0.12 4.11 1.61
N TYR A 64 0.01 3.45 0.45
CA TYR A 64 0.52 2.07 0.39
C TYR A 64 1.87 1.87 1.09
N PRO A 65 2.83 2.84 1.09
CA PRO A 65 4.09 2.65 1.80
C PRO A 65 3.90 2.49 3.30
N MET A 66 3.01 3.29 3.91
CA MET A 66 2.72 3.20 5.33
C MET A 66 1.97 1.91 5.66
N ILE A 67 1.00 1.51 4.83
CA ILE A 67 0.27 0.25 5.03
C ILE A 67 1.23 -0.96 4.99
N ALA A 68 2.16 -1.00 4.03
CA ALA A 68 3.16 -2.05 3.95
C ALA A 68 4.07 -2.09 5.19
N VAL A 69 4.45 -0.92 5.72
CA VAL A 69 5.21 -0.83 6.98
C VAL A 69 4.38 -1.33 8.16
N PHE A 70 3.09 -0.99 8.26
CA PHE A 70 2.22 -1.47 9.33
C PHE A 70 2.11 -3.01 9.33
N MET A 71 2.01 -3.61 8.15
CA MET A 71 2.01 -5.07 7.97
C MET A 71 3.32 -5.69 8.46
N LEU A 72 4.48 -5.14 8.08
CA LEU A 72 5.79 -5.64 8.54
C LEU A 72 6.04 -5.43 10.04
N GLN A 73 5.48 -4.37 10.61
CA GLN A 73 5.48 -4.11 12.05
C GLN A 73 4.45 -4.97 12.81
N LYS A 74 3.72 -5.86 12.12
CA LYS A 74 2.65 -6.71 12.68
C LYS A 74 1.53 -5.91 13.35
N LYS A 75 1.33 -4.66 12.92
CA LYS A 75 0.20 -3.80 13.33
C LYS A 75 -1.06 -4.09 12.50
N LEU A 76 -0.86 -4.60 11.30
CA LEU A 76 -1.92 -5.16 10.45
C LEU A 76 -1.58 -6.61 10.17
N SER A 77 -2.58 -7.48 10.25
CA SER A 77 -2.48 -8.83 9.73
C SER A 77 -2.41 -8.81 8.20
N PHE A 78 -1.75 -9.80 7.62
CA PHE A 78 -1.80 -10.06 6.18
C PHE A 78 -1.40 -11.51 5.90
N ASP A 79 -1.98 -12.09 4.86
CA ASP A 79 -1.61 -13.41 4.37
C ASP A 79 -0.60 -13.27 3.23
N ASN A 80 0.61 -13.78 3.46
CA ASN A 80 1.65 -13.82 2.44
C ASN A 80 1.20 -14.59 1.19
N SER A 81 0.37 -15.63 1.33
CA SER A 81 -0.12 -16.42 0.20
C SER A 81 -1.04 -15.59 -0.71
N VAL A 82 -1.83 -14.68 -0.14
CA VAL A 82 -2.65 -13.76 -0.92
C VAL A 82 -1.81 -12.63 -1.50
N ALA A 83 -0.82 -12.11 -0.74
CA ALA A 83 0.09 -11.09 -1.25
C ALA A 83 0.87 -11.55 -2.50
N GLU A 84 1.24 -12.83 -2.60
CA GLU A 84 1.93 -13.39 -3.78
C GLU A 84 1.12 -13.28 -5.08
N PHE A 85 -0.22 -13.26 -5.04
CA PHE A 85 -1.03 -13.01 -6.24
C PHE A 85 -0.84 -11.61 -6.83
N PHE A 86 -0.33 -10.67 -6.02
CA PHE A 86 -0.09 -9.29 -6.41
C PHE A 86 1.37 -9.02 -6.79
N LYS A 87 2.19 -10.06 -6.92
CA LYS A 87 3.61 -9.95 -7.31
C LYS A 87 3.76 -9.41 -8.73
N ASN A 88 4.78 -8.58 -8.93
CA ASN A 88 5.16 -7.99 -10.22
C ASN A 88 4.06 -7.15 -10.90
N ILE A 89 3.12 -6.59 -10.14
CA ILE A 89 2.08 -5.71 -10.69
C ILE A 89 2.60 -4.28 -10.83
N ASN A 90 2.61 -3.77 -12.06
CA ASN A 90 2.96 -2.38 -12.34
C ASN A 90 1.77 -1.42 -12.09
N TRP A 91 1.52 -1.10 -10.82
CA TRP A 91 0.45 -0.17 -10.41
C TRP A 91 0.55 1.21 -11.04
N LYS A 92 1.75 1.74 -11.28
CA LYS A 92 1.91 3.04 -11.95
C LYS A 92 1.33 3.03 -13.36
N GLU A 93 1.60 1.98 -14.12
CA GLU A 93 1.07 1.80 -15.46
C GLU A 93 -0.44 1.62 -15.45
N LEU A 94 -0.97 0.74 -14.59
CA LEU A 94 -2.41 0.52 -14.44
C LEU A 94 -3.15 1.80 -14.01
N ASN A 95 -2.62 2.50 -13.01
CA ASN A 95 -3.21 3.76 -12.54
C ASN A 95 -3.17 4.85 -13.62
N THR A 96 -2.13 4.86 -14.47
CA THR A 96 -2.07 5.78 -15.62
C THR A 96 -3.10 5.41 -16.68
N LYS A 97 -3.20 4.13 -17.05
CA LYS A 97 -4.20 3.58 -17.99
C LYS A 97 -5.63 3.96 -17.57
N TYR A 98 -5.95 3.83 -16.29
CA TYR A 98 -7.26 4.14 -15.74
C TYR A 98 -7.44 5.58 -15.25
N LYS A 99 -6.48 6.48 -15.53
CA LYS A 99 -6.52 7.91 -15.15
C LYS A 99 -6.76 8.12 -13.64
N GLY A 100 -6.12 7.31 -12.81
CA GLY A 100 -6.23 7.37 -11.35
C GLY A 100 -7.49 6.73 -10.77
N LYS A 101 -8.29 6.01 -11.57
CA LYS A 101 -9.43 5.21 -11.07
C LYS A 101 -8.91 3.88 -10.53
N TYR A 102 -8.45 3.89 -9.28
CA TYR A 102 -7.82 2.74 -8.60
C TYR A 102 -8.70 1.49 -8.62
N SER A 103 -10.01 1.63 -8.39
CA SER A 103 -10.95 0.51 -8.44
C SER A 103 -10.88 -0.25 -9.77
N LYS A 104 -10.81 0.46 -10.91
CA LYS A 104 -10.69 -0.19 -12.22
C LYS A 104 -9.38 -0.95 -12.42
N ALA A 105 -8.30 -0.47 -11.82
CA ALA A 105 -7.02 -1.18 -11.84
C ALA A 105 -7.13 -2.50 -11.05
N VAL A 106 -7.79 -2.46 -9.90
CA VAL A 106 -8.08 -3.65 -9.08
C VAL A 106 -9.01 -4.61 -9.82
N ASP A 107 -10.09 -4.11 -10.43
CA ASP A 107 -11.04 -4.93 -11.19
C ASP A 107 -10.31 -5.73 -12.29
N GLU A 108 -9.42 -5.09 -13.06
CA GLU A 108 -8.62 -5.76 -14.09
C GLU A 108 -7.73 -6.88 -13.50
N ILE A 109 -7.14 -6.66 -12.33
CA ILE A 109 -6.30 -7.67 -11.66
C ILE A 109 -7.16 -8.83 -11.18
N MET A 110 -8.27 -8.53 -10.49
CA MET A 110 -9.17 -9.53 -9.93
C MET A 110 -9.81 -10.39 -11.02
N GLU A 111 -10.19 -9.79 -12.16
CA GLU A 111 -10.67 -10.54 -13.33
C GLU A 111 -9.60 -11.51 -13.86
N LYS A 112 -8.33 -11.10 -13.94
CA LYS A 112 -7.23 -11.98 -14.36
C LYS A 112 -7.00 -13.14 -13.39
N LEU A 113 -7.06 -12.87 -12.08
CA LEU A 113 -6.92 -13.90 -11.05
C LEU A 113 -8.08 -14.90 -11.11
N LYS A 114 -9.31 -14.40 -11.21
CA LYS A 114 -10.51 -15.23 -11.36
C LYS A 114 -10.46 -16.12 -12.60
N ASN A 115 -10.02 -15.57 -13.73
CA ASN A 115 -9.83 -16.33 -14.98
C ASN A 115 -8.72 -17.39 -14.87
N SER A 116 -7.79 -17.20 -13.94
CA SER A 116 -6.73 -18.17 -13.62
C SER A 116 -7.17 -19.20 -12.56
N GLY A 117 -8.45 -19.21 -12.19
CA GLY A 117 -9.04 -20.16 -11.23
C GLY A 117 -8.78 -19.82 -9.76
N ILE A 118 -8.31 -18.60 -9.46
CA ILE A 118 -8.07 -18.15 -8.09
C ILE A 118 -9.39 -17.66 -7.48
N ASP A 119 -9.63 -18.06 -6.24
CA ASP A 119 -10.77 -17.64 -5.44
C ASP A 119 -10.58 -16.19 -4.96
N THR A 120 -11.11 -15.24 -5.73
CA THR A 120 -11.03 -13.81 -5.43
C THR A 120 -11.87 -13.41 -4.21
N ASP A 121 -12.86 -14.21 -3.81
CA ASP A 121 -13.72 -13.88 -2.67
C ASP A 121 -12.94 -13.95 -1.35
N LYS A 122 -11.99 -14.89 -1.26
CA LYS A 122 -11.02 -14.92 -0.15
C LYS A 122 -10.17 -13.66 -0.08
N ILE A 123 -9.68 -13.19 -1.23
CA ILE A 123 -8.86 -11.98 -1.33
C ILE A 123 -9.65 -10.75 -0.88
N TYR A 124 -10.90 -10.62 -1.31
CA TYR A 124 -11.78 -9.52 -0.89
C TYR A 124 -12.03 -9.56 0.62
N LYS A 125 -12.36 -10.72 1.18
CA LYS A 125 -12.61 -10.88 2.61
C LYS A 125 -11.38 -10.53 3.45
N GLU A 126 -10.21 -10.96 3.03
CA GLU A 126 -8.96 -10.61 3.72
C GLU A 126 -8.69 -9.10 3.67
N THR A 127 -8.88 -8.50 2.48
CA THR A 127 -8.70 -7.05 2.31
C THR A 127 -9.67 -6.26 3.18
N GLU A 128 -10.92 -6.70 3.30
CA GLU A 128 -11.91 -6.09 4.19
C GLU A 128 -11.51 -6.19 5.66
N ASN A 129 -11.01 -7.34 6.11
CA ASN A 129 -10.51 -7.51 7.48
C ASN A 129 -9.36 -6.53 7.78
N ILE A 130 -8.40 -6.41 6.85
CA ILE A 130 -7.27 -5.48 7.00
C ILE A 130 -7.74 -4.04 6.98
N PHE A 131 -8.75 -3.72 6.19
CA PHE A 131 -9.34 -2.39 6.16
C PHE A 131 -10.00 -2.03 7.50
N GLU A 132 -10.70 -2.98 8.14
CA GLU A 132 -11.26 -2.78 9.47
C GLU A 132 -10.16 -2.69 10.56
N GLU A 133 -9.09 -3.48 10.48
CA GLU A 133 -7.93 -3.32 11.36
C GLU A 133 -7.29 -1.93 11.20
N LEU A 134 -7.11 -1.49 9.96
CA LEU A 134 -6.54 -0.18 9.61
C LEU A 134 -7.40 0.96 10.17
N LYS A 135 -8.72 0.81 10.15
CA LYS A 135 -9.67 1.78 10.72
C LYS A 135 -9.58 1.87 12.24
N ASN A 136 -9.37 0.74 12.91
CA ASN A 136 -9.22 0.65 14.36
C ASN A 136 -7.79 0.96 14.84
N LEU A 137 -6.83 1.14 13.92
CA LEU A 137 -5.45 1.41 14.25
C LEU A 137 -5.26 2.80 14.90
N ASP A 138 -4.80 2.80 16.15
CA ASP A 138 -4.51 4.02 16.90
C ASP A 138 -3.17 4.63 16.50
N ILE A 139 -3.15 5.24 15.32
CA ILE A 139 -2.01 6.00 14.80
C ILE A 139 -2.42 7.37 14.25
N GLN A 140 -1.45 8.28 14.29
CA GLN A 140 -1.56 9.61 13.71
C GLN A 140 -0.73 9.72 12.44
N CYS A 141 -1.39 9.98 11.30
CA CYS A 141 -0.71 10.38 10.08
C CYS A 141 -0.37 11.87 10.13
N LYS A 142 0.90 12.22 9.91
CA LYS A 142 1.37 13.58 9.68
C LYS A 142 1.95 13.72 8.28
N ARG A 143 1.91 14.95 7.77
CA ARG A 143 2.60 15.29 6.52
C ARG A 143 4.11 15.19 6.74
N SER A 144 4.78 14.47 5.85
CA SER A 144 6.24 14.36 5.85
C SER A 144 6.90 15.73 5.63
N SER A 145 8.07 15.95 6.24
CA SER A 145 8.95 17.10 5.94
C SER A 145 9.61 16.98 4.56
N LEU A 146 9.87 15.75 4.12
CA LEU A 146 10.36 15.44 2.78
C LEU A 146 9.24 15.59 1.75
N ARG A 147 9.53 16.29 0.65
CA ARG A 147 8.62 16.39 -0.50
C ARG A 147 8.57 15.08 -1.28
N PRO A 148 7.48 14.82 -2.02
CA PRO A 148 7.42 13.66 -2.88
C PRO A 148 8.54 13.65 -3.93
N PRO A 149 9.17 12.48 -4.16
CA PRO A 149 10.27 12.36 -5.10
C PRO A 149 9.76 12.56 -6.55
N LYS A 150 10.60 13.20 -7.36
CA LYS A 150 10.44 13.15 -8.82
C LYS A 150 10.78 11.74 -9.30
N SER A 151 10.14 11.31 -10.39
CA SER A 151 10.56 10.07 -11.04
C SER A 151 12.01 10.23 -11.50
N LYS A 152 12.83 9.21 -11.25
CA LYS A 152 14.18 9.10 -11.84
C LYS A 152 14.09 8.90 -13.34
#